data_AF-A0A645JBH5-F1
#
_entry.id   AF-A0A645JBH5-F1
#
_cell.length_a   1.000
_cell.length_b   1.000
_cell.length_c   1.000
_cell.angle_alpha   90.00
_cell.angle_beta   90.00
_cell.angle_gamma   90.00
#
_symmetry.space_group_name_H-M   'P 1'
#
loop_
_entity.id
_entity.type
_entity.pdbx_description
1 polymer ?
#
loop_
_entity_poly.entity_id
_entity_poly.type
_entity_poly.pdbx_seq_one_letter_code
_entity_poly.pdbx_strand_id
1 'polypeptide(L)'
;MQQCVDTASDKAMQQMATGMMGGMKCEKNDQKKDGNKYVGHSICQMGPSKLETKSVTTGDFEKDYTITSESTFNPPMAGVSTSKSTVSAKWVGPCKADQKPGDMIINGQKMNMLNMGGAKK
;
A
#
# COMPACT_ATOMS: atom_id res chain seq x y z
N MET A 1 8.90 -9.83 2.76
CA MET A 1 8.07 -10.13 1.57
C MET A 1 8.88 -9.78 0.33
N GLN A 2 8.72 -10.50 -0.78
CA GLN A 2 9.27 -10.12 -2.10
C GLN A 2 8.13 -10.07 -3.11
N GLN A 3 8.21 -9.19 -4.09
CA GLN A 3 7.19 -9.04 -5.13
C GLN A 3 7.86 -9.02 -6.49
N CYS A 4 7.27 -9.71 -7.46
CA CYS A 4 7.61 -9.61 -8.87
C CYS A 4 6.54 -8.73 -9.52
N VAL A 5 6.94 -7.57 -10.03
CA VAL A 5 6.01 -6.54 -10.53
C VAL A 5 6.47 -6.09 -11.91
N ASP A 6 5.53 -6.01 -12.82
CA ASP A 6 5.63 -5.36 -14.13
C ASP A 6 4.59 -4.23 -14.22
N THR A 7 4.55 -3.50 -15.32
CA THR A 7 3.60 -2.38 -15.50
C THR A 7 2.14 -2.80 -15.33
N ALA A 8 1.76 -3.99 -15.79
CA ALA A 8 0.38 -4.47 -15.72
C ALA A 8 -0.02 -4.84 -14.29
N SER A 9 0.83 -5.58 -13.59
CA SER A 9 0.63 -5.98 -12.21
C SER A 9 0.77 -4.82 -11.23
N ASP A 10 1.60 -3.83 -11.51
CA ASP A 10 1.67 -2.57 -10.75
C ASP A 10 0.35 -1.80 -10.85
N LYS A 11 -0.17 -1.61 -12.07
CA LYS A 11 -1.47 -0.96 -12.28
C LYS A 11 -2.59 -1.72 -11.56
N ALA A 12 -2.59 -3.05 -11.64
CA ALA A 12 -3.56 -3.87 -10.91
C ALA A 12 -3.42 -3.71 -9.39
N MET A 13 -2.20 -3.60 -8.86
CA MET A 13 -1.93 -3.32 -7.45
C MET A 13 -2.54 -1.99 -7.01
N GLN A 14 -2.28 -0.94 -7.78
CA GLN A 14 -2.79 0.40 -7.51
C GLN A 14 -4.32 0.44 -7.56
N GLN A 15 -4.92 -0.25 -8.53
CA GLN A 15 -6.38 -0.37 -8.63
C GLN A 15 -6.98 -1.17 -7.48
N MET A 16 -6.33 -2.26 -7.06
CA MET A 16 -6.78 -3.06 -5.91
C MET A 16 -6.68 -2.25 -4.61
N ALA A 17 -5.57 -1.53 -4.40
CA ALA A 17 -5.40 -0.63 -3.27
C ALA A 17 -6.46 0.49 -3.28
N THR A 18 -6.68 1.11 -4.44
CA THR A 18 -7.71 2.13 -4.62
C THR A 18 -9.12 1.56 -4.46
N GLY A 19 -9.39 0.33 -4.86
CA GLY A 19 -10.69 -0.34 -4.70
C GLY A 19 -10.97 -0.73 -3.25
N MET A 20 -9.95 -1.22 -2.54
CA MET A 20 -10.04 -1.49 -1.10
C MET A 20 -10.26 -0.20 -0.30
N MET A 21 -9.62 0.90 -0.70
CA MET A 21 -9.85 2.23 -0.16
C MET A 21 -11.13 2.89 -0.68
N GLY A 22 -11.60 2.53 -1.87
CA GLY A 22 -12.78 3.09 -2.55
C GLY A 22 -14.09 2.59 -1.95
N GLY A 23 -14.05 1.45 -1.26
CA GLY A 23 -15.11 1.05 -0.34
C GLY A 23 -15.16 1.90 0.94
N MET A 24 -14.10 2.64 1.27
CA MET A 24 -14.07 3.55 2.41
C MET A 24 -14.46 4.96 1.97
N LYS A 25 -15.37 5.59 2.72
CA LYS A 25 -15.75 6.98 2.45
C LYS A 25 -14.66 7.91 2.94
N CYS A 26 -13.83 8.42 2.03
CA CYS A 26 -12.78 9.37 2.36
C CYS A 26 -13.25 10.82 2.15
N GLU A 27 -13.20 11.61 3.23
CA GLU A 27 -13.38 13.07 3.17
C GLU A 27 -12.14 13.75 2.58
N LYS A 28 -10.98 13.14 2.78
CA LYS A 28 -9.70 13.62 2.27
C LYS A 28 -8.85 12.47 1.78
N ASN A 29 -8.23 12.64 0.61
CA ASN A 29 -7.25 11.70 0.07
C ASN A 29 -6.29 12.46 -0.85
N ASP A 30 -5.33 13.14 -0.24
CA ASP A 30 -4.34 13.91 -0.95
C ASP A 30 -3.04 13.14 -1.05
N GLN A 31 -2.45 13.11 -2.24
CA GLN A 31 -1.06 12.73 -2.44
C GLN A 31 -0.37 13.85 -3.21
N LYS A 32 0.76 14.31 -2.68
CA LYS A 32 1.55 15.35 -3.32
C LYS A 32 3.02 14.98 -3.34
N LYS A 33 3.70 15.37 -4.41
CA LYS A 33 5.16 15.40 -4.44
C LYS A 33 5.63 16.70 -3.79
N ASP A 34 6.54 16.60 -2.84
CA ASP A 34 7.14 17.72 -2.11
C ASP A 34 8.67 17.61 -2.23
N GLY A 35 9.23 18.16 -3.31
CA GLY A 35 10.63 17.97 -3.68
C GLY A 35 10.94 16.51 -4.00
N ASN A 36 11.85 15.90 -3.23
CA ASN A 36 12.28 14.50 -3.39
C ASN A 36 11.49 13.49 -2.54
N LYS A 37 10.38 13.91 -1.93
CA LYS A 37 9.51 13.03 -1.13
C LYS A 37 8.07 13.11 -1.65
N TYR A 38 7.30 12.08 -1.36
CA TYR A 38 5.85 12.06 -1.56
C TYR A 38 5.17 12.13 -0.19
N VAL A 39 4.19 13.01 -0.06
CA VAL A 39 3.43 13.19 1.18
C VAL A 39 1.98 12.85 0.90
N GLY A 40 1.45 11.91 1.68
CA GLY A 40 0.04 11.51 1.66
C GLY A 40 -0.69 12.02 2.90
N HIS A 41 -1.92 12.46 2.73
CA HIS A 41 -2.85 12.74 3.83
C HIS A 41 -4.24 12.24 3.47
N SER A 42 -4.70 11.23 4.19
CA SER A 42 -6.04 10.69 4.04
C SER A 42 -6.83 10.79 5.33
N ILE A 43 -8.14 11.00 5.19
CA ILE A 43 -9.12 10.98 6.26
C ILE A 43 -10.30 10.18 5.75
N CYS A 44 -10.47 8.96 6.24
CA CYS A 44 -11.46 8.01 5.76
C CYS A 44 -12.30 7.42 6.88
N GLN A 45 -13.57 7.16 6.59
CA GLN A 45 -14.45 6.41 7.48
C GLN A 45 -14.12 4.92 7.37
N MET A 46 -13.74 4.31 8.49
CA MET A 46 -13.45 2.89 8.63
C MET A 46 -14.35 2.27 9.70
N GLY A 47 -15.47 1.68 9.27
CA GLY A 47 -16.49 1.18 10.18
C GLY A 47 -17.06 2.32 11.04
N PRO A 48 -17.10 2.18 12.39
CA PRO A 48 -17.56 3.24 13.28
C PRO A 48 -16.51 4.34 13.52
N SER A 49 -15.24 4.11 13.13
CA SER A 49 -14.13 5.00 13.43
C SER A 49 -13.70 5.81 12.23
N LYS A 50 -13.25 7.04 12.48
CA LYS A 50 -12.55 7.88 11.51
C LYS A 50 -11.05 7.57 11.58
N LEU A 51 -10.47 7.22 10.44
CA LEU A 51 -9.05 6.95 10.26
C LEU A 51 -8.41 8.14 9.56
N GLU A 52 -7.58 8.89 10.28
CA GLU A 52 -6.69 9.89 9.69
C GLU A 52 -5.30 9.28 9.53
N THR A 53 -4.73 9.31 8.33
CA THR A 53 -3.37 8.81 8.06
C THR A 53 -2.55 9.87 7.36
N LYS A 54 -1.34 10.09 7.85
CA LYS A 54 -0.31 10.92 7.22
C LYS A 54 0.87 10.04 6.87
N SER A 55 1.29 10.08 5.61
CA SER A 55 2.42 9.27 5.13
C SER A 55 3.47 10.12 4.46
N VAL A 56 4.73 9.74 4.60
CA VAL A 56 5.85 10.34 3.89
C VAL A 56 6.68 9.23 3.25
N THR A 57 6.83 9.28 1.94
CA THR A 57 7.69 8.39 1.18
C THR A 57 8.95 9.12 0.76
N THR A 58 10.11 8.57 1.08
CA THR A 58 11.43 9.11 0.75
C THR A 58 12.27 8.07 0.02
N GLY A 59 13.21 8.50 -0.82
CA GLY A 59 14.13 7.62 -1.56
C GLY A 59 13.87 7.60 -3.06
N ASP A 60 14.38 6.57 -3.71
CA ASP A 60 14.31 6.35 -5.16
C ASP A 60 13.39 5.13 -5.43
N PHE A 61 12.26 5.38 -6.08
CA PHE A 61 11.27 4.33 -6.39
C PHE A 61 11.82 3.21 -7.29
N GLU A 62 12.91 3.47 -8.02
CA GLU A 62 13.55 2.47 -8.89
C GLU A 62 14.63 1.66 -8.16
N LYS A 63 15.03 2.06 -6.94
CA LYS A 63 16.14 1.43 -6.21
C LYS A 63 15.78 1.06 -4.79
N ASP A 64 15.49 2.03 -3.96
CA ASP A 64 15.12 1.85 -2.56
C ASP A 64 14.37 3.06 -2.05
N TYR A 65 13.26 2.79 -1.37
CA TYR A 65 12.43 3.84 -0.79
C TYR A 65 11.88 3.39 0.55
N THR A 66 11.60 4.37 1.41
CA THR A 66 11.00 4.15 2.72
C THR A 66 9.72 4.96 2.82
N ILE A 67 8.66 4.31 3.29
CA ILE A 67 7.38 4.92 3.60
C ILE A 67 7.26 4.95 5.12
N THR A 68 7.09 6.12 5.71
CA THR A 68 6.65 6.28 7.10
C THR A 68 5.19 6.70 7.10
N SER A 69 4.41 6.18 8.04
CA SER A 69 3.01 6.57 8.20
C SER A 69 2.62 6.63 9.67
N GLU A 70 1.79 7.61 9.99
CA GLU A 70 1.15 7.78 11.27
C GLU A 70 -0.36 7.83 11.07
N SER A 71 -1.07 7.01 11.82
CA SER A 71 -2.51 6.83 11.73
C SER A 71 -3.17 7.06 13.08
N THR A 72 -4.33 7.71 13.08
CA THR A 72 -5.16 7.95 14.27
C THR A 72 -6.57 7.44 14.01
N PHE A 73 -7.14 6.73 14.99
CA PHE A 73 -8.49 6.18 14.97
C PHE A 73 -9.37 6.88 16.01
N ASN A 74 -10.52 7.41 15.59
CA ASN A 74 -11.48 8.05 16.48
C ASN A 74 -12.94 7.62 16.19
N PRO A 75 -13.63 6.90 17.10
CA PRO A 75 -13.12 6.35 18.36
C PRO A 75 -12.02 5.29 18.14
N PRO A 76 -11.23 4.92 19.18
CA PRO A 76 -10.21 3.88 19.08
C PRO A 76 -10.78 2.56 18.54
N MET A 77 -10.05 1.91 17.64
CA MET A 77 -10.46 0.65 17.04
C MET A 77 -9.72 -0.49 17.73
N ALA A 78 -10.47 -1.47 18.26
CA ALA A 78 -9.88 -2.58 19.03
C ALA A 78 -8.92 -2.11 20.15
N GLY A 79 -9.22 -0.98 20.79
CA GLY A 79 -8.39 -0.38 21.85
C GLY A 79 -7.19 0.43 21.35
N VAL A 80 -6.97 0.54 20.03
CA VAL A 80 -5.88 1.29 19.43
C VAL A 80 -6.37 2.64 18.92
N SER A 81 -5.83 3.72 19.47
CA SER A 81 -6.13 5.10 19.06
C SER A 81 -5.13 5.64 18.04
N THR A 82 -3.89 5.16 18.07
CA THR A 82 -2.84 5.57 17.13
C THR A 82 -1.98 4.38 16.71
N SER A 83 -1.45 4.46 15.50
CA SER A 83 -0.50 3.50 14.96
C SER A 83 0.57 4.23 14.17
N LYS A 84 1.81 3.75 14.24
CA LYS A 84 2.91 4.22 13.40
C LYS A 84 3.51 3.03 12.70
N SER A 85 3.78 3.17 11.40
CA SER A 85 4.42 2.12 10.64
C SER A 85 5.47 2.67 9.68
N THR A 86 6.55 1.92 9.52
CA THR A 86 7.62 2.21 8.56
C THR A 86 7.81 1.00 7.67
N VAL A 87 7.79 1.22 6.36
CA VAL A 87 7.98 0.19 5.35
C VAL A 87 9.17 0.60 4.50
N SER A 88 10.20 -0.24 4.44
CA SER A 88 11.33 -0.05 3.53
C SER A 88 11.25 -1.06 2.40
N ALA A 89 11.36 -0.57 1.17
CA ALA A 89 11.36 -1.35 -0.05
C ALA A 89 12.69 -1.18 -0.76
N LYS A 90 13.16 -2.24 -1.41
CA LYS A 90 14.41 -2.26 -2.16
C LYS A 90 14.27 -3.13 -3.40
N TRP A 91 14.80 -2.66 -4.51
CA TRP A 91 14.96 -3.43 -5.73
C TRP A 91 16.05 -4.47 -5.56
N VAL A 92 15.67 -5.73 -5.72
CA VAL A 92 16.55 -6.89 -5.52
C VAL A 92 17.02 -7.51 -6.84
N GLY A 93 16.65 -6.91 -7.97
CA GLY A 93 16.91 -7.42 -9.31
C GLY A 93 15.65 -8.01 -9.97
N PRO A 94 15.77 -8.44 -11.23
CA PRO A 94 14.65 -8.93 -12.03
C PRO A 94 13.95 -10.12 -11.36
N CYS A 95 12.69 -10.34 -11.75
CA CYS A 95 11.94 -11.51 -11.31
C CYS A 95 12.72 -12.80 -11.59
N LYS A 96 12.72 -13.72 -10.62
CA LYS A 96 13.34 -15.03 -10.78
C LYS A 96 12.61 -15.85 -11.85
N ALA A 97 13.29 -16.84 -12.43
CA ALA A 97 12.73 -17.68 -13.49
C ALA A 97 11.43 -18.41 -13.08
N ASP A 98 11.24 -18.67 -11.79
CA ASP A 98 10.05 -19.29 -11.22
C ASP A 98 8.98 -18.28 -10.75
N GLN A 99 9.22 -16.98 -10.92
CA GLN A 99 8.29 -15.90 -10.59
C GLN A 99 7.61 -15.37 -11.85
N LYS A 100 6.32 -15.07 -11.72
CA LYS A 100 5.52 -14.37 -12.72
C LYS A 100 5.16 -12.97 -12.20
N PRO A 101 4.94 -11.98 -13.08
CA PRO A 101 4.41 -10.69 -12.66
C PRO A 101 3.14 -10.84 -11.83
N GLY A 102 3.06 -10.09 -10.73
CA GLY A 102 2.03 -10.22 -9.70
C GLY A 102 2.32 -11.25 -8.61
N ASP A 103 3.39 -12.06 -8.72
CA ASP A 103 3.77 -12.99 -7.66
C ASP A 103 4.32 -12.22 -6.44
N MET A 104 3.79 -12.56 -5.28
CA MET A 104 4.25 -12.12 -3.97
C MET A 104 4.71 -13.34 -3.16
N ILE A 105 5.89 -13.26 -2.57
CA ILE A 105 6.41 -14.26 -1.63
C ILE A 105 6.26 -13.71 -0.22
N ILE A 106 5.31 -14.29 0.52
CA ILE A 106 5.01 -13.96 1.91
C ILE A 106 5.35 -15.17 2.76
N ASN A 107 6.31 -15.04 3.69
CA ASN A 107 6.73 -16.14 4.57
C ASN A 107 7.08 -17.44 3.82
N GLY A 108 7.69 -17.33 2.64
CA GLY A 108 8.07 -18.48 1.80
C GLY A 108 6.93 -19.03 0.93
N GLN A 109 5.69 -18.59 1.13
CA GLN A 109 4.56 -18.95 0.28
C GLN A 109 4.41 -17.97 -0.88
N LYS A 110 4.31 -18.50 -2.10
CA LYS A 110 4.11 -17.75 -3.33
C LYS A 110 2.62 -17.61 -3.61
N MET A 111 2.16 -16.39 -3.81
CA MET A 111 0.77 -16.08 -4.17
C MET A 111 0.77 -15.05 -5.30
N ASN A 112 -0.06 -15.24 -6.33
CA ASN A 112 -0.20 -14.26 -7.39
C ASN A 112 -1.39 -13.32 -7.09
N MET A 113 -1.11 -12.03 -6.97
CA MET A 113 -2.10 -11.01 -6.64
C MET A 113 -3.18 -10.86 -7.72
N LEU A 114 -2.84 -11.11 -8.99
CA LEU A 114 -3.81 -11.02 -10.09
C LEU A 114 -4.90 -12.09 -9.96
N ASN A 115 -4.60 -13.21 -9.30
CA ASN A 115 -5.59 -14.26 -9.01
C ASN A 115 -6.49 -13.89 -7.82
N MET A 116 -6.09 -12.91 -6.99
CA MET A 116 -6.89 -12.42 -5.86
C MET A 116 -7.89 -11.33 -6.29
N GLY A 117 -7.66 -10.67 -7.42
CA GLY A 117 -8.53 -9.68 -8.05
C GLY A 117 -9.68 -10.26 -8.88
N GLY A 118 -10.02 -11.53 -8.68
CA GLY A 118 -11.16 -12.16 -9.33
C GLY A 118 -12.47 -11.50 -8.89
N ALA A 119 -12.92 -10.52 -9.67
CA ALA A 119 -14.31 -10.18 -9.80
C ALA A 119 -15.09 -11.49 -9.96
N LYS A 120 -15.78 -11.92 -8.90
CA LYS A 120 -16.91 -12.81 -9.07
C LYS A 120 -17.92 -12.00 -9.89
N LYS A 121 -18.19 -12.51 -11.09
CA LYS A 121 -19.37 -12.18 -11.89
C LYS A 121 -20.63 -12.13 -11.03
#